data_AF-A0A2V2UWS3-F1
#
_entry.id   AF-A0A2V2UWS3-F1
#
_cell.length_a   1.000
_cell.length_b   1.000
_cell.length_c   1.000
_cell.angle_alpha   90.00
_cell.angle_beta   90.00
_cell.angle_gamma   90.00
#
_symmetry.space_group_name_H-M   'P 1'
#
loop_
_entity.id
_entity.type
_entity.pdbx_description
1 polymer ?
#
loop_
_entity_poly.entity_id
_entity_poly.type
_entity_poly.pdbx_seq_one_letter_code
_entity_poly.pdbx_strand_id
1 'polypeptide(L)'
;MPYLMHLPFDVALRELHLESNPEFVALLAKHAALCEDPDRAGGAEAKRLERAMRDLAKRIAEDVVEARRRALVETENLHEKHPCLPEEPAPGVAIVEVGWWRIPCFARCRTSWTVCALTRTKMRKQIAATERAVRARAMELGSAKLQATEEEQRNYPFLPRRVDDVLMSDLRLAEDGVFQELVARRDALVAAGPGSNPELLTATERQLRGRASELAAAKKAVDAFPHRRGRGGACA
;
A
#
# COMPACT_ATOMS: atom_id res chain seq x y z
N MET A 1 11.69 8.74 -23.20
CA MET A 1 10.41 8.84 -23.95
C MET A 1 9.90 10.29 -23.92
N PRO A 2 10.42 11.18 -24.77
CA PRO A 2 10.09 12.62 -24.72
C PRO A 2 8.60 12.92 -24.94
N TYR A 3 7.88 12.08 -25.69
CA TYR A 3 6.45 12.24 -26.00
C TYR A 3 5.47 11.90 -24.86
N LEU A 4 5.99 11.38 -23.73
CA LEU A 4 5.23 11.11 -22.50
C LEU A 4 5.50 12.12 -21.37
N MET A 5 6.44 13.05 -21.56
CA MET A 5 6.89 14.00 -20.53
C MET A 5 5.96 15.22 -20.34
N HIS A 6 5.06 15.50 -21.29
CA HIS A 6 4.17 16.66 -21.29
C HIS A 6 2.69 16.31 -21.05
N LEU A 7 2.44 15.24 -20.31
CA LEU A 7 1.09 14.77 -20.05
C LEU A 7 0.58 15.30 -18.71
N PRO A 8 -0.71 15.68 -18.61
CA PRO A 8 -1.33 16.08 -17.36
C PRO A 8 -1.65 14.81 -16.55
N PHE A 9 -0.62 14.21 -15.97
CA PHE A 9 -0.78 13.08 -15.06
C PHE A 9 -0.51 13.55 -13.64
N ASP A 10 -1.53 13.50 -12.79
CA ASP A 10 -1.37 13.53 -11.32
C ASP A 10 -0.86 12.17 -10.77
N VAL A 11 -0.23 11.37 -11.64
CA VAL A 11 0.20 9.98 -11.43
C VAL A 11 1.63 9.86 -11.97
N ALA A 12 2.57 9.38 -11.17
CA ALA A 12 3.96 9.27 -11.61
C ALA A 12 4.11 8.18 -12.68
N LEU A 13 4.97 8.36 -13.69
CA LEU A 13 5.16 7.40 -14.79
C LEU A 13 5.50 5.98 -14.31
N ARG A 14 6.25 5.86 -13.21
CA ARG A 14 6.56 4.57 -12.56
C ARG A 14 5.31 3.78 -12.13
N GLU A 15 4.21 4.47 -11.84
CA GLU A 15 2.97 3.90 -11.32
C GLU A 15 2.09 3.32 -12.43
N LEU A 16 2.32 3.74 -13.68
CA LEU A 16 1.58 3.26 -14.84
C LEU A 16 2.04 1.86 -15.31
N HIS A 17 3.20 1.38 -14.83
CA HIS A 17 3.76 0.07 -15.17
C HIS A 17 3.74 -0.24 -16.69
N LEU A 18 4.02 0.77 -17.52
CA LEU A 18 3.87 0.69 -18.98
C LEU A 18 4.71 -0.43 -19.60
N GLU A 19 5.87 -0.73 -19.02
CA GLU A 19 6.78 -1.80 -19.46
C GLU A 19 6.19 -3.20 -19.24
N SER A 20 5.23 -3.36 -18.34
CA SER A 20 4.52 -4.62 -18.09
C SER A 20 3.23 -4.73 -18.92
N ASN A 21 2.84 -3.69 -19.65
CA ASN A 21 1.62 -3.69 -20.46
C ASN A 21 1.92 -4.19 -21.88
N PRO A 22 1.36 -5.33 -22.32
CA PRO A 22 1.69 -5.94 -23.60
C PRO A 22 1.27 -5.09 -24.81
N GLU A 23 0.17 -4.32 -24.71
CA GLU A 23 -0.28 -3.42 -25.77
C GLU A 23 0.69 -2.23 -25.93
N PHE A 24 1.15 -1.68 -24.80
CA PHE A 24 2.12 -0.59 -24.80
C PHE A 24 3.47 -1.04 -25.38
N VAL A 25 3.97 -2.21 -24.97
CA VAL A 25 5.22 -2.79 -25.50
C VAL A 25 5.10 -3.06 -27.00
N ALA A 26 3.96 -3.56 -27.48
CA ALA A 26 3.73 -3.79 -28.91
C ALA A 26 3.71 -2.48 -29.73
N LEU A 27 3.12 -1.41 -29.20
CA LEU A 27 3.14 -0.10 -29.83
C LEU A 27 4.54 0.51 -29.85
N LEU A 28 5.31 0.32 -28.77
CA LEU A 28 6.68 0.79 -28.66
C LEU A 28 7.59 0.07 -29.66
N ALA A 29 7.46 -1.25 -29.81
CA ALA A 29 8.23 -2.03 -30.78
C ALA A 29 7.96 -1.59 -32.22
N LYS A 30 6.69 -1.29 -32.56
CA LYS A 30 6.31 -0.77 -33.88
C LYS A 30 6.87 0.63 -34.14
N HIS A 31 6.89 1.49 -33.11
CA HIS A 31 7.48 2.83 -33.22
C HIS A 31 9.00 2.76 -33.38
N ALA A 32 9.68 1.91 -32.62
CA ALA A 32 11.12 1.70 -32.73
C ALA A 32 11.53 1.21 -34.13
N ALA A 33 10.85 0.21 -34.68
CA ALA A 33 11.10 -0.30 -36.03
C ALA A 33 10.86 0.76 -37.12
N LEU A 34 9.93 1.68 -36.90
CA LEU A 34 9.63 2.77 -37.85
C LEU A 34 10.64 3.91 -37.76
N CYS A 35 11.32 4.07 -36.62
CA CYS A 35 12.38 5.05 -36.41
C CYS A 35 13.76 4.58 -36.92
N GLU A 36 13.92 3.31 -37.28
CA GLU A 36 15.12 2.80 -37.95
C GLU A 36 15.28 3.37 -39.37
N ASP A 37 14.18 3.77 -40.01
CA ASP A 37 14.16 4.44 -41.31
C ASP A 37 14.14 5.98 -41.12
N PRO A 38 15.24 6.69 -41.45
CA PRO A 38 15.35 8.13 -41.20
C PRO A 38 14.36 8.98 -42.03
N ASP A 39 13.88 8.48 -43.17
CA ASP A 39 12.89 9.17 -44.00
C ASP A 39 11.46 9.07 -43.43
N ARG A 40 11.22 8.07 -42.56
CA ARG A 40 9.93 7.82 -41.90
C ARG A 40 9.92 8.25 -40.43
N ALA A 41 11.09 8.46 -39.85
CA ALA A 41 11.27 8.99 -38.50
C ALA A 41 10.60 10.38 -38.39
N GLY A 42 9.55 10.48 -37.57
CA GLY A 42 8.77 11.71 -37.40
C GLY A 42 7.65 11.93 -38.43
N GLY A 43 7.42 10.97 -39.32
CA GLY A 43 6.31 10.97 -40.28
C GLY A 43 4.93 10.84 -39.63
N ALA A 44 3.88 10.87 -40.46
CA ALA A 44 2.49 10.77 -39.98
C ALA A 44 2.21 9.47 -39.19
N GLU A 45 2.87 8.38 -39.57
CA GLU A 45 2.74 7.08 -38.92
C GLU A 45 3.43 7.03 -37.54
N ALA A 46 4.64 7.60 -37.42
CA ALA A 46 5.31 7.77 -36.13
C ALA A 46 4.45 8.60 -35.16
N LYS A 47 3.89 9.72 -35.63
CA LYS A 47 3.00 10.59 -34.84
C LYS A 47 1.71 9.88 -34.43
N ARG A 48 1.18 8.98 -35.27
CA ARG A 48 0.01 8.15 -34.93
C ARG A 48 0.34 7.15 -33.82
N LEU A 49 1.49 6.49 -33.90
CA LEU A 49 1.96 5.55 -32.87
C LEU A 49 2.24 6.27 -31.54
N GLU A 50 2.87 7.45 -31.57
CA GLU A 50 3.08 8.27 -30.38
C GLU A 50 1.76 8.71 -29.74
N ARG A 51 0.77 9.09 -30.55
CA ARG A 51 -0.58 9.40 -30.06
C ARG A 51 -1.25 8.17 -29.45
N ALA A 52 -1.16 7.01 -30.08
CA ALA A 52 -1.73 5.77 -29.55
C ALA A 52 -1.08 5.37 -28.20
N MET A 53 0.25 5.47 -28.08
CA MET A 53 0.95 5.24 -26.82
C MET A 53 0.53 6.24 -25.74
N ARG A 54 0.33 7.51 -26.11
CA ARG A 54 -0.14 8.58 -25.22
C ARG A 54 -1.57 8.32 -24.72
N ASP A 55 -2.48 7.96 -25.62
CA ASP A 55 -3.88 7.67 -25.29
C ASP A 55 -3.98 6.43 -24.39
N LEU A 56 -3.17 5.40 -24.66
CA LEU A 56 -3.08 4.22 -23.80
C LEU A 56 -2.52 4.58 -22.41
N ALA A 57 -1.44 5.35 -22.33
CA ALA A 57 -0.89 5.82 -21.06
C ALA A 57 -1.92 6.65 -20.27
N LYS A 58 -2.71 7.48 -20.95
CA LYS A 58 -3.81 8.25 -20.33
C LYS A 58 -4.89 7.35 -19.77
N ARG A 59 -5.34 6.35 -20.52
CA ARG A 59 -6.34 5.38 -20.05
C ARG A 59 -5.84 4.61 -18.82
N ILE A 60 -4.58 4.19 -18.83
CA ILE A 60 -3.96 3.52 -17.69
C ILE A 60 -3.89 4.46 -16.48
N ALA A 61 -3.54 5.73 -16.67
CA ALA A 61 -3.53 6.72 -15.60
C ALA A 61 -4.93 6.94 -14.99
N GLU A 62 -5.97 7.05 -15.83
CA GLU A 62 -7.37 7.13 -15.40
C GLU A 62 -7.79 5.89 -14.60
N ASP A 63 -7.42 4.69 -15.06
CA ASP A 63 -7.68 3.43 -14.34
C ASP A 63 -6.97 3.38 -12.98
N VAL A 64 -5.75 3.91 -12.88
CA VAL A 64 -5.01 4.02 -11.61
C VAL A 64 -5.69 4.99 -10.66
N VAL A 65 -6.12 6.17 -11.14
CA VAL A 65 -6.86 7.16 -10.34
C VAL A 65 -8.20 6.60 -9.86
N GLU A 66 -8.95 5.93 -10.73
CA GLU A 66 -10.22 5.31 -10.37
C GLU A 66 -10.03 4.13 -9.41
N ALA A 67 -8.94 3.35 -9.55
CA ALA A 67 -8.59 2.32 -8.58
C ALA A 67 -8.23 2.91 -7.20
N ARG A 68 -7.50 4.02 -7.15
CA ARG A 68 -7.24 4.78 -5.91
C ARG A 68 -8.54 5.25 -5.28
N ARG A 69 -9.43 5.86 -6.06
CA ARG A 69 -10.75 6.33 -5.61
C ARG A 69 -11.59 5.17 -5.06
N ARG A 70 -11.62 4.04 -5.74
CA ARG A 70 -12.32 2.83 -5.26
C ARG A 70 -11.72 2.31 -3.98
N ALA A 71 -10.40 2.25 -3.85
CA ALA A 71 -9.78 1.81 -2.62
C ALA A 71 -10.06 2.75 -1.45
N LEU A 72 -10.04 4.07 -1.66
CA LEU A 72 -10.44 5.06 -0.66
C LEU A 72 -11.89 4.82 -0.20
N VAL A 73 -12.83 4.65 -1.13
CA VAL A 73 -14.24 4.37 -0.84
C VAL A 73 -14.43 3.01 -0.16
N GLU A 74 -13.64 2.00 -0.51
CA GLU A 74 -13.63 0.70 0.18
C GLU A 74 -13.08 0.84 1.60
N THR A 75 -11.99 1.59 1.80
CA THR A 75 -11.40 1.82 3.13
C THR A 75 -12.34 2.60 4.05
N GLU A 76 -13.10 3.56 3.52
CA GLU A 76 -14.04 4.38 4.29
C GLU A 76 -15.35 3.66 4.63
N ASN A 77 -15.78 2.65 3.86
CA ASN A 77 -17.08 1.97 4.05
C ASN A 77 -16.97 0.48 4.45
N LEU A 78 -15.85 0.07 5.05
CA LEU A 78 -15.63 -1.33 5.45
C LEU A 78 -16.67 -1.82 6.47
N HIS A 79 -17.04 -0.98 7.44
CA HIS A 79 -18.01 -1.37 8.46
C HIS A 79 -19.44 -1.45 7.90
N GLU A 80 -19.83 -0.55 7.00
CA GLU A 80 -21.13 -0.60 6.33
C GLU A 80 -21.29 -1.87 5.48
N LYS A 81 -20.23 -2.25 4.75
CA LYS A 81 -20.21 -3.48 3.94
C LYS A 81 -20.10 -4.74 4.79
N HIS A 82 -19.49 -4.62 5.96
CA HIS A 82 -19.27 -5.73 6.86
C HIS A 82 -19.61 -5.39 8.31
N PRO A 83 -20.92 -5.28 8.66
CA PRO A 83 -21.36 -4.89 9.99
C PRO A 83 -20.93 -5.88 11.09
N CYS A 84 -20.63 -7.12 10.71
CA CYS A 84 -20.17 -8.14 11.64
C CYS A 84 -18.74 -7.87 12.16
N LEU A 85 -18.08 -6.81 11.72
CA LEU A 85 -16.68 -6.59 11.93
C LEU A 85 -16.41 -5.26 12.66
N PRO A 86 -15.59 -5.24 13.72
CA PRO A 86 -15.35 -4.03 14.49
C PRO A 86 -14.53 -3.02 13.66
N GLU A 87 -14.89 -1.74 13.75
CA GLU A 87 -14.10 -0.64 13.17
C GLU A 87 -12.69 -0.59 13.76
N GLU A 88 -12.59 -0.88 15.06
CA GLU A 88 -11.37 -0.92 15.84
C GLU A 88 -11.21 -2.30 16.50
N PRO A 89 -10.59 -3.28 15.82
CA PRO A 89 -10.39 -4.63 16.35
C PRO A 89 -9.49 -4.72 17.59
N ALA A 90 -8.65 -3.70 17.82
CA ALA A 90 -7.85 -3.52 19.03
C ALA A 90 -7.63 -2.01 19.29
N PRO A 91 -7.42 -1.58 20.55
CA PRO A 91 -7.29 -0.17 20.89
C PRO A 91 -6.30 0.62 20.01
N GLY A 92 -6.77 1.63 19.29
CA GLY A 92 -6.01 2.48 18.36
C GLY A 92 -5.53 1.80 17.07
N VAL A 93 -6.04 0.61 16.74
CA VAL A 93 -5.75 -0.12 15.49
C VAL A 93 -7.03 -0.21 14.66
N ALA A 94 -7.07 0.49 13.53
CA ALA A 94 -8.24 0.50 12.66
C ALA A 94 -8.32 -0.78 11.81
N ILE A 95 -9.54 -1.19 11.44
CA ILE A 95 -9.76 -2.42 10.67
C ILE A 95 -9.06 -2.42 9.29
N VAL A 96 -8.91 -1.24 8.70
CA VAL A 96 -8.14 -1.01 7.47
C VAL A 96 -6.66 -1.38 7.65
N GLU A 97 -6.08 -1.08 8.81
CA GLU A 97 -4.67 -1.33 9.11
C GLU A 97 -4.40 -2.83 9.28
N VAL A 98 -5.40 -3.61 9.69
CA VAL A 98 -5.27 -5.07 9.85
C VAL A 98 -5.08 -5.79 8.51
N GLY A 99 -5.27 -5.11 7.37
CA GLY A 99 -5.02 -5.69 6.04
C GLY A 99 -6.03 -6.78 5.69
N TRP A 100 -7.29 -6.53 6.04
CA TRP A 100 -8.34 -7.52 6.14
C TRP A 100 -8.72 -8.27 4.86
N TRP A 101 -8.51 -7.63 3.72
CA TRP A 101 -8.61 -8.25 2.41
C TRP A 101 -7.64 -9.44 2.22
N ARG A 102 -6.59 -9.55 3.04
CA ARG A 102 -5.63 -10.66 3.02
C ARG A 102 -6.06 -11.86 3.88
N ILE A 103 -7.16 -11.77 4.62
CA ILE A 103 -7.64 -12.89 5.46
C ILE A 103 -8.21 -13.99 4.56
N PRO A 104 -7.61 -15.20 4.53
CA PRO A 104 -8.08 -16.28 3.66
C PRO A 104 -9.54 -16.68 3.93
N CYS A 105 -9.98 -16.56 5.18
CA CYS A 105 -11.35 -16.82 5.63
C CYS A 105 -12.37 -15.86 4.97
N PHE A 106 -11.96 -14.63 4.64
CA PHE A 106 -12.82 -13.62 4.03
C PHE A 106 -13.12 -13.93 2.55
N ALA A 107 -12.13 -14.44 1.80
CA ALA A 107 -12.37 -14.92 0.44
C ALA A 107 -13.37 -16.09 0.42
N ARG A 108 -13.24 -17.03 1.36
CA ARG A 108 -14.18 -18.15 1.53
C ARG A 108 -15.57 -17.68 1.98
N CYS A 109 -15.66 -16.65 2.82
CA CYS A 109 -16.93 -15.97 3.11
C CYS A 109 -17.55 -15.41 1.85
N ARG A 110 -16.84 -14.62 1.04
CA ARG A 110 -17.42 -13.93 -0.12
C ARG A 110 -18.07 -14.91 -1.12
N THR A 111 -17.40 -16.02 -1.42
CA THR A 111 -17.96 -17.08 -2.27
C THR A 111 -19.16 -17.78 -1.62
N SER A 112 -19.08 -18.06 -0.32
CA SER A 112 -20.19 -18.60 0.47
C SER A 112 -21.41 -17.67 0.40
N TRP A 113 -21.25 -16.37 0.63
CA TRP A 113 -22.35 -15.39 0.62
C TRP A 113 -23.08 -15.32 -0.73
N THR A 114 -22.38 -15.56 -1.85
CA THR A 114 -22.98 -15.54 -3.19
C THR A 114 -23.77 -16.83 -3.48
N VAL A 115 -23.30 -17.98 -2.96
CA VAL A 115 -23.96 -19.30 -3.09
C VAL A 115 -25.09 -19.49 -2.06
N CYS A 116 -25.08 -18.74 -0.95
CA CYS A 116 -25.98 -18.90 0.20
C CYS A 116 -27.41 -18.40 0.02
N ALA A 117 -27.75 -17.72 -1.08
CA ALA A 117 -29.09 -17.14 -1.29
C ALA A 117 -30.24 -18.18 -1.34
N LEU A 118 -29.95 -19.49 -1.40
CA LEU A 118 -30.94 -20.52 -1.73
C LEU A 118 -31.38 -21.49 -0.60
N THR A 119 -30.87 -21.40 0.65
CA THR A 119 -31.44 -22.17 1.79
C THR A 119 -31.38 -21.41 3.12
N ARG A 120 -32.50 -21.24 3.83
CA ARG A 120 -32.68 -20.12 4.78
C ARG A 120 -32.33 -20.36 6.26
N THR A 121 -32.24 -21.59 6.78
CA THR A 121 -32.03 -21.82 8.25
C THR A 121 -30.70 -22.47 8.61
N LYS A 122 -30.32 -23.58 7.95
CA LYS A 122 -29.00 -24.20 8.11
C LYS A 122 -27.88 -23.24 7.66
N MET A 123 -28.15 -22.46 6.61
CA MET A 123 -27.21 -21.46 6.10
C MET A 123 -27.07 -20.25 7.02
N ARG A 124 -28.13 -19.80 7.72
CA ARG A 124 -28.02 -18.73 8.74
C ARG A 124 -27.05 -19.09 9.86
N LYS A 125 -27.08 -20.33 10.34
CA LYS A 125 -26.14 -20.82 11.36
C LYS A 125 -24.70 -20.84 10.82
N GLN A 126 -24.51 -21.25 9.56
CA GLN A 126 -23.20 -21.29 8.91
C GLN A 126 -22.65 -19.89 8.63
N ILE A 127 -23.48 -18.96 8.16
CA ILE A 127 -23.11 -17.54 7.99
C ILE A 127 -22.69 -16.95 9.33
N ALA A 128 -23.52 -17.08 10.38
CA ALA A 128 -23.19 -16.55 11.70
C ALA A 128 -21.92 -17.18 12.31
N ALA A 129 -21.68 -18.48 12.07
CA ALA A 129 -20.43 -19.13 12.48
C ALA A 129 -19.22 -18.56 11.72
N THR A 130 -19.37 -18.31 10.43
CA THR A 130 -18.28 -17.78 9.61
C THR A 130 -18.02 -16.30 9.92
N GLU A 131 -19.06 -15.49 10.14
CA GLU A 131 -18.93 -14.10 10.62
C GLU A 131 -18.20 -14.02 11.96
N ARG A 132 -18.55 -14.89 12.92
CA ARG A 132 -17.81 -15.00 14.19
C ARG A 132 -16.35 -15.37 13.97
N ALA A 133 -16.06 -16.30 13.05
CA ALA A 133 -14.69 -16.69 12.74
C ALA A 133 -13.89 -15.54 12.10
N VAL A 134 -14.48 -14.78 11.16
CA VAL A 134 -13.83 -13.60 10.57
C VAL A 134 -13.62 -12.51 11.62
N ARG A 135 -14.62 -12.22 12.45
CA ARG A 135 -14.49 -11.28 13.57
C ARG A 135 -13.37 -11.67 14.54
N ALA A 136 -13.34 -12.95 14.96
CA ALA A 136 -12.29 -13.44 15.86
C ALA A 136 -10.90 -13.26 15.23
N ARG A 137 -10.77 -13.56 13.93
CA ARG A 137 -9.53 -13.33 13.20
C ARG A 137 -9.17 -11.84 13.07
N ALA A 138 -10.16 -10.94 12.98
CA ALA A 138 -9.92 -9.48 13.09
C ALA A 138 -9.20 -9.14 14.36
N MET A 139 -9.81 -9.57 15.47
CA MET A 139 -9.41 -9.17 16.80
C MET A 139 -8.03 -9.73 17.10
N GLU A 140 -7.77 -10.98 16.70
CA GLU A 140 -6.44 -11.60 16.80
C GLU A 140 -5.38 -10.79 16.04
N LEU A 141 -5.63 -10.46 14.77
CA LEU A 141 -4.67 -9.71 13.96
C LEU A 141 -4.50 -8.26 14.44
N GLY A 142 -5.58 -7.61 14.86
CA GLY A 142 -5.54 -6.28 15.47
C GLY A 142 -4.74 -6.28 16.78
N SER A 143 -4.93 -7.30 17.62
CA SER A 143 -4.18 -7.47 18.87
C SER A 143 -2.70 -7.74 18.60
N ALA A 144 -2.38 -8.59 17.61
CA ALA A 144 -0.99 -8.83 17.21
C ALA A 144 -0.31 -7.56 16.69
N LYS A 145 -1.02 -6.73 15.91
CA LYS A 145 -0.52 -5.41 15.49
C LYS A 145 -0.29 -4.46 16.65
N LEU A 146 -1.22 -4.42 17.61
CA LEU A 146 -1.06 -3.62 18.82
C LEU A 146 0.18 -4.06 19.59
N GLN A 147 0.33 -5.36 19.84
CA GLN A 147 1.49 -5.93 20.54
C GLN A 147 2.80 -5.58 19.83
N ALA A 148 2.90 -5.77 18.52
CA ALA A 148 4.10 -5.40 17.75
C ALA A 148 4.41 -3.89 17.86
N THR A 149 3.37 -3.04 17.88
CA THR A 149 3.55 -1.59 18.05
C THR A 149 4.05 -1.26 19.46
N GLU A 150 3.51 -1.91 20.49
CA GLU A 150 3.95 -1.72 21.88
C GLU A 150 5.38 -2.23 22.10
N GLU A 151 5.77 -3.33 21.45
CA GLU A 151 7.15 -3.86 21.47
C GLU A 151 8.12 -2.87 20.83
N GLU A 152 7.80 -2.33 19.65
CA GLU A 152 8.62 -1.31 19.02
C GLU A 152 8.68 -0.01 19.85
N GLN A 153 7.59 0.36 20.52
CA GLN A 153 7.59 1.52 21.41
C GLN A 153 8.49 1.31 22.64
N ARG A 154 8.60 0.07 23.15
CA ARG A 154 9.57 -0.27 24.20
C ARG A 154 11.00 -0.15 23.71
N ASN A 155 11.28 -0.54 22.47
CA ASN A 155 12.60 -0.44 21.86
C ASN A 155 12.97 1.02 21.52
N TYR A 156 12.00 1.84 21.13
CA TYR A 156 12.20 3.22 20.69
C TYR A 156 11.33 4.20 21.48
N PRO A 157 11.57 4.39 22.79
CA PRO A 157 10.70 5.18 23.67
C PRO A 157 10.66 6.69 23.36
N PHE A 158 11.60 7.17 22.53
CA PHE A 158 11.66 8.56 22.06
C PHE A 158 10.71 8.83 20.87
N LEU A 159 10.09 7.78 20.30
CA LEU A 159 9.06 7.87 19.27
C LEU A 159 7.64 7.73 19.88
N PRO A 160 6.67 8.48 19.35
CA PRO A 160 5.27 8.25 19.68
C PRO A 160 4.77 6.91 19.11
N ARG A 161 3.70 6.36 19.70
CA ARG A 161 3.04 5.13 19.23
C ARG A 161 2.61 5.19 17.74
N ARG A 162 2.31 6.39 17.24
CA ARG A 162 2.05 6.68 15.83
C ARG A 162 2.96 7.80 15.35
N VAL A 163 3.62 7.59 14.21
CA VAL A 163 4.40 8.61 13.52
C VAL A 163 3.62 9.02 12.27
N ASP A 164 3.25 10.30 12.18
CA ASP A 164 2.36 10.83 11.15
C ASP A 164 1.16 9.92 10.89
N ASP A 165 0.38 9.57 11.91
CA ASP A 165 -0.78 8.66 11.82
C ASP A 165 -0.49 7.25 11.30
N VAL A 166 0.76 6.79 11.26
CA VAL A 166 1.12 5.40 10.93
C VAL A 166 1.58 4.69 12.21
N LEU A 167 1.07 3.48 12.44
CA LEU A 167 1.52 2.63 13.56
C LEU A 167 3.00 2.28 13.40
N MET A 168 3.76 2.30 14.51
CA MET A 168 5.20 1.97 14.46
C MET A 168 5.45 0.61 13.79
N SER A 169 4.65 -0.41 14.14
CA SER A 169 4.76 -1.76 13.57
C SER A 169 4.65 -1.85 12.03
N ASP A 170 4.12 -0.82 11.38
CA ASP A 170 4.02 -0.73 9.93
C ASP A 170 5.22 -0.02 9.27
N LEU A 171 6.08 0.64 10.05
CA LEU A 171 7.25 1.40 9.58
C LEU A 171 8.51 0.55 9.40
N ARG A 172 8.54 -0.66 9.97
CA ARG A 172 9.67 -1.60 9.88
C ARG A 172 11.01 -0.96 10.23
N LEU A 173 11.03 -0.23 11.35
CA LEU A 173 12.19 0.57 11.78
C LEU A 173 13.48 -0.27 11.91
N ALA A 174 13.34 -1.57 12.26
CA ALA A 174 14.45 -2.52 12.35
C ALA A 174 15.13 -2.83 10.99
N GLU A 175 14.42 -2.67 9.87
CA GLU A 175 14.94 -2.93 8.52
C GLU A 175 15.65 -1.69 7.91
N ASP A 176 15.44 -0.49 8.46
CA ASP A 176 16.03 0.74 7.93
C ASP A 176 17.45 0.97 8.49
N GLY A 177 18.46 0.77 7.65
CA GLY A 177 19.86 0.90 8.05
C GLY A 177 20.22 2.29 8.60
N VAL A 178 19.70 3.36 7.99
CA VAL A 178 19.95 4.74 8.44
C VAL A 178 19.36 4.97 9.83
N PHE A 179 18.13 4.50 10.07
CA PHE A 179 17.51 4.56 11.38
C PHE A 179 18.33 3.79 12.43
N GLN A 180 18.79 2.57 12.12
CA GLN A 180 19.59 1.77 13.05
C GLN A 180 20.96 2.41 13.38
N GLU A 181 21.61 3.05 12.40
CA GLU A 181 22.84 3.82 12.65
C GLU A 181 22.61 4.98 13.63
N LEU A 182 21.49 5.70 13.47
CA LEU A 182 21.11 6.77 14.38
C LEU A 182 20.75 6.23 15.78
N VAL A 183 20.11 5.06 15.88
CA VAL A 183 19.84 4.38 17.15
C VAL A 183 21.15 4.02 17.86
N ALA A 184 22.11 3.41 17.14
CA ALA A 184 23.41 3.06 17.71
C ALA A 184 24.16 4.31 18.22
N ARG A 185 24.10 5.42 17.47
CA ARG A 185 24.65 6.71 17.91
C ARG A 185 23.98 7.21 19.18
N ARG A 186 22.64 7.14 19.25
CA ARG A 186 21.86 7.56 20.42
C ARG A 186 22.20 6.70 21.64
N ASP A 187 22.32 5.39 21.48
CA ASP A 187 22.63 4.47 22.57
C ASP A 187 24.06 4.66 23.08
N ALA A 188 25.03 4.96 22.21
CA ALA A 188 26.37 5.35 22.62
C ALA A 188 26.35 6.66 23.46
N LEU A 189 25.55 7.65 23.06
CA LEU A 189 25.38 8.89 23.82
C LEU A 189 24.71 8.66 25.18
N VAL A 190 23.76 7.72 25.28
CA VAL A 190 23.11 7.37 26.55
C VAL A 190 24.06 6.58 27.45
N ALA A 191 24.83 5.64 26.89
CA ALA A 191 25.83 4.86 27.61
C ALA A 191 26.97 5.72 28.16
N ALA A 192 27.32 6.83 27.51
CA ALA A 192 28.30 7.80 28.00
C ALA A 192 27.85 8.53 29.30
N GLY A 193 26.56 8.43 29.67
CA GLY A 193 26.07 8.86 30.97
C GLY A 193 26.01 10.39 31.16
N PRO A 194 26.07 10.90 32.41
CA PRO A 194 25.89 12.32 32.75
C PRO A 194 26.89 13.29 32.12
N GLY A 195 28.00 12.79 31.54
CA GLY A 195 28.98 13.59 30.79
C GLY A 195 28.66 13.72 29.30
N SER A 196 27.60 13.06 28.83
CA SER A 196 27.14 13.13 27.44
C SER A 196 26.50 14.48 27.14
N ASN A 197 26.73 15.00 25.93
CA ASN A 197 26.16 16.28 25.53
C ASN A 197 24.64 16.13 25.30
N PRO A 198 23.78 16.71 26.16
CA PRO A 198 22.33 16.56 26.06
C PRO A 198 21.76 17.18 24.77
N GLU A 199 22.44 18.19 24.22
CA GLU A 199 22.05 18.78 22.94
C GLU A 199 22.28 17.82 21.78
N LEU A 200 23.38 17.05 21.80
CA LEU A 200 23.66 16.03 20.80
C LEU A 200 22.68 14.87 20.88
N LEU A 201 22.29 14.46 22.10
CA LEU A 201 21.25 13.45 22.29
C LEU A 201 19.92 13.93 21.70
N THR A 202 19.50 15.13 22.06
CA THR A 202 18.25 15.75 21.55
C THR A 202 18.28 15.92 20.03
N ALA A 203 19.42 16.31 19.46
CA ALA A 203 19.59 16.43 18.02
C ALA A 203 19.52 15.06 17.32
N THR A 204 20.10 14.02 17.91
CA THR A 204 20.05 12.65 17.38
C THR A 204 18.62 12.10 17.44
N GLU A 205 17.89 12.31 18.54
CA GLU A 205 16.48 11.93 18.64
C GLU A 205 15.59 12.69 17.65
N ARG A 206 15.92 13.95 17.36
CA ARG A 206 15.23 14.71 16.29
C ARG A 206 15.49 14.11 14.91
N GLN A 207 16.72 13.68 14.61
CA GLN A 207 17.05 12.99 13.36
C GLN A 207 16.29 11.65 13.25
N LEU A 208 16.23 10.89 14.34
CA LEU A 208 15.45 9.65 14.41
C LEU A 208 13.96 9.88 14.13
N ARG A 209 13.36 10.91 14.74
CA ARG A 209 11.96 11.29 14.47
C ARG A 209 11.75 11.72 13.01
N GLY A 210 12.70 12.48 12.45
CA GLY A 210 12.66 12.86 11.04
C GLY A 210 12.69 11.65 10.11
N ARG A 211 13.60 10.69 10.36
CA ARG A 211 13.69 9.47 9.56
C ARG A 211 12.43 8.60 9.68
N ALA A 212 11.87 8.48 10.88
CA ALA A 212 10.60 7.76 11.08
C ALA A 212 9.44 8.43 10.33
N SER A 213 9.39 9.76 10.27
CA SER A 213 8.41 10.53 9.49
C SER A 213 8.55 10.29 7.99
N GLU A 214 9.78 10.23 7.46
CA GLU A 214 10.03 9.85 6.07
C GLU A 214 9.53 8.44 5.74
N LEU A 215 9.77 7.48 6.64
CA LEU A 215 9.27 6.11 6.50
C LEU A 215 7.73 6.06 6.56
N ALA A 216 7.11 6.85 7.43
CA ALA A 216 5.66 6.97 7.52
C ALA A 216 5.06 7.54 6.22
N ALA A 217 5.67 8.59 5.66
CA ALA A 217 5.27 9.15 4.37
C ALA A 217 5.41 8.13 3.23
N ALA A 218 6.50 7.36 3.20
CA ALA A 218 6.69 6.29 2.22
C ALA A 218 5.64 5.19 2.38
N LYS A 219 5.32 4.79 3.61
CA LYS A 219 4.28 3.80 3.92
C LYS A 219 2.89 4.26 3.47
N LYS A 220 2.50 5.50 3.78
CA LYS A 220 1.25 6.10 3.28
C LYS A 220 1.19 6.12 1.77
N ALA A 221 2.30 6.47 1.11
CA ALA A 221 2.37 6.42 -0.35
C ALA A 221 2.11 5.01 -0.87
N VAL A 222 2.73 3.97 -0.27
CA VAL A 222 2.52 2.55 -0.64
C VAL A 222 1.08 2.11 -0.39
N ASP A 223 0.48 2.45 0.76
CA ASP A 223 -0.87 2.01 1.11
C ASP A 223 -1.95 2.73 0.30
N ALA A 224 -1.68 3.95 -0.20
CA ALA A 224 -2.49 4.59 -1.22
C ALA A 224 -2.49 3.82 -2.56
N PHE A 225 -1.58 2.84 -2.74
CA PHE A 225 -1.65 1.84 -3.80
C PHE A 225 -2.27 0.54 -3.27
N PRO A 226 -3.60 0.33 -3.41
CA PRO A 226 -4.17 -0.98 -3.22
C PRO A 226 -3.45 -1.97 -4.16
N HIS A 227 -2.79 -2.97 -3.58
CA HIS A 227 -2.21 -4.11 -4.30
C HIS A 227 -3.28 -4.77 -5.21
N ARG A 228 -3.30 -4.40 -6.49
CA ARG A 228 -3.82 -5.27 -7.55
C ARG A 228 -2.74 -6.32 -7.85
N ARG A 229 -2.73 -7.41 -7.11
CA ARG A 229 -2.18 -8.68 -7.63
C ARG A 229 -3.31 -9.68 -7.82
N GLY A 230 -3.52 -10.09 -9.06
CA GLY A 230 -4.25 -11.32 -9.41
C GLY A 230 -5.59 -11.18 -10.12
N ARG A 231 -5.66 -10.48 -11.26
CA ARG A 231 -6.55 -10.89 -12.35
C ARG A 231 -5.68 -11.32 -13.53
N GLY A 232 -5.55 -12.63 -13.70
CA GLY A 232 -4.79 -13.29 -14.76
C GLY A 232 -4.44 -14.71 -14.30
N GLY A 233 -4.98 -15.80 -14.83
CA GLY A 233 -5.82 -15.94 -16.01
C GLY A 233 -6.87 -17.03 -15.84
N ALA A 234 -8.03 -16.79 -16.45
CA ALA A 234 -8.82 -17.88 -16.98
C ALA A 234 -8.18 -18.23 -18.34
N CYS A 235 -7.53 -19.38 -18.39
CA CYS A 235 -7.22 -20.06 -19.65
C CYS A 235 -7.61 -21.53 -19.47
N ALA A 236 -8.44 -21.98 -20.41
CA ALA A 236 -9.07 -23.30 -20.58
C ALA A 236 -10.21 -23.63 -19.59
#